data_AF-A0A7M5V8R4-F1
#
_entry.id   AF-A0A7M5V8R4-F1
#
_cell.length_a   1.000
_cell.length_b   1.000
_cell.length_c   1.000
_cell.angle_alpha   90.00
_cell.angle_beta   90.00
_cell.angle_gamma   90.00
#
_symmetry.space_group_name_H-M   'P 1'
#
loop_
_entity.id
_entity.type
_entity.pdbx_description
1 polymer ?
#
loop_
_entity_poly.entity_id
_entity_poly.type
_entity_poly.pdbx_seq_one_letter_code
_entity_poly.pdbx_strand_id
1 'polypeptide(L)'
;SFFNRSDKNTKEIKMMKASILLALVAVCAAASWDYTDPNKLWSGDCSSGKKQSPINIVKANVEKDTNLYKLQAPNYNETRTGSTYTISNNGHGLVVTPVIDTTDLFDALPYMVSQHVAYELAQFHFHWGINDTQGSEHTVDGKEYPLEVHFVHYNRKYGNISAAVEKSDGLLVLGYLFEISSAENEDLKPIIDAVKDVLYLGNSTSIPFFPPQKLFPTEWYKFFHYEGSLTTPGCYESVKWFVDQAPLKVSSAQVAELRKMYEGSNQDKPMTHNFRPPQGLNGRKVKSIEVDKTYIYISPSKWDYESTEIGASAWPKLFPICVDNTETSRQSPINIVSANATHDDDLKPLKMTSYDSANQNMMQLSNNGHSITVSLGGSRFDSSVEHLGVEYELAQFHFHWSDQPLGGGSEHTHDGKQYFAEVHFVHFNKKYDSLGAAAAKSDGLLVWGHFIQAGNGSSNHTGYKTIFDAFENVKYKESTHNIDYVKPADLIPPMHNHYYTYPGSLTTPRCFESVTWIVNRDIIDISVDQAHQMLGVLENKNGDAEKKMYNNWRPVQDLNNRVVRKNFGADSTDPTDSASTTIQISFVSMLFALVCYLAL
;
A
#
# COMPACT_ATOMS: atom_id res chain seq x y z
N SER A 1 25.52 -11.74 -48.22
CA SER A 1 24.61 -12.49 -47.35
C SER A 1 24.51 -11.72 -46.03
N PHE A 2 23.63 -10.73 -45.93
CA PHE A 2 22.25 -10.84 -45.43
C PHE A 2 22.12 -11.60 -44.09
N PHE A 3 21.51 -10.88 -43.13
CA PHE A 3 21.11 -11.26 -41.76
C PHE A 3 22.17 -11.17 -40.64
N ASN A 4 22.33 -9.99 -40.04
CA ASN A 4 22.05 -9.78 -38.61
C ASN A 4 22.22 -8.30 -38.21
N ARG A 5 21.13 -7.52 -38.30
CA ARG A 5 21.10 -6.13 -37.79
C ARG A 5 19.74 -5.72 -37.23
N SER A 6 18.89 -6.66 -36.82
CA SER A 6 17.53 -6.37 -36.32
C SER A 6 17.30 -6.54 -34.82
N ASP A 7 18.24 -7.06 -34.02
CA ASP A 7 17.95 -7.43 -32.62
C ASP A 7 18.39 -6.42 -31.54
N LYS A 8 18.93 -5.25 -31.92
CA LYS A 8 19.21 -4.16 -30.96
C LYS A 8 18.12 -3.09 -30.87
N ASN A 9 17.29 -2.92 -31.90
CA ASN A 9 16.19 -1.93 -31.87
C ASN A 9 14.90 -2.47 -31.25
N THR A 10 14.76 -3.78 -31.03
CA THR A 10 13.58 -4.41 -30.42
C THR A 10 13.62 -4.45 -28.89
N LYS A 11 14.79 -4.22 -28.26
CA LYS A 11 14.91 -4.09 -26.80
C LYS A 11 14.69 -2.65 -26.32
N GLU A 12 15.13 -1.64 -27.08
CA GLU A 12 14.84 -0.23 -26.74
C GLU A 12 13.37 0.15 -27.01
N ILE A 13 12.72 -0.46 -28.02
CA ILE A 13 11.29 -0.23 -28.29
C ILE A 13 10.37 -1.00 -27.31
N LYS A 14 10.89 -2.00 -26.57
CA LYS A 14 10.16 -2.69 -25.50
C LYS A 14 10.28 -2.01 -24.13
N MET A 15 11.31 -1.19 -23.90
CA MET A 15 11.42 -0.34 -22.70
C MET A 15 10.49 0.88 -22.72
N MET A 16 9.93 1.24 -23.88
CA MET A 16 9.08 2.43 -24.01
C MET A 16 7.56 2.15 -23.97
N LYS A 17 7.16 0.89 -23.77
CA LYS A 17 5.73 0.48 -23.79
C LYS A 17 5.16 0.02 -22.45
N ALA A 18 5.96 -0.01 -21.38
CA ALA A 18 5.50 -0.45 -20.05
C ALA A 18 5.17 0.71 -19.08
N SER A 19 5.42 1.97 -19.46
CA SER A 19 5.12 3.15 -18.62
C SER A 19 3.86 3.91 -19.04
N ILE A 20 3.02 3.36 -19.93
CA ILE A 20 1.80 4.01 -20.45
C ILE A 20 0.52 3.49 -19.77
N LEU A 21 0.64 2.78 -18.65
CA LEU A 21 -0.52 2.26 -17.90
C LEU A 21 -0.83 3.02 -16.60
N LEU A 22 -0.60 4.34 -16.59
CA LEU A 22 -1.20 5.28 -15.63
C LEU A 22 -2.01 6.40 -16.31
N ALA A 23 -2.37 6.20 -17.58
CA ALA A 23 -3.20 7.10 -18.38
C ALA A 23 -4.30 6.31 -19.10
N LEU A 24 -5.17 5.63 -18.36
CA LEU A 24 -6.41 5.07 -18.89
C LEU A 24 -7.54 5.27 -17.88
N VAL A 25 -8.12 6.46 -17.90
CA VAL A 25 -9.55 6.62 -17.67
C VAL A 25 -10.23 6.31 -19.01
N ALA A 26 -11.09 5.29 -19.00
CA ALA A 26 -12.00 4.85 -20.07
C ALA A 26 -11.37 4.31 -21.37
N VAL A 27 -11.30 2.97 -21.48
CA VAL A 27 -11.39 2.29 -22.80
C VAL A 27 -12.88 2.26 -23.20
N CYS A 28 -13.31 3.36 -23.82
CA CYS A 28 -14.33 3.34 -24.85
C CYS A 28 -13.81 4.28 -25.94
N ALA A 29 -14.01 3.93 -27.21
CA ALA A 29 -13.57 4.74 -28.35
C ALA A 29 -14.08 6.18 -28.22
N ALA A 30 -13.27 7.06 -27.63
CA ALA A 30 -13.57 8.46 -27.42
C ALA A 30 -12.53 9.27 -28.20
N ALA A 31 -13.01 10.22 -28.98
CA ALA A 31 -12.18 11.16 -29.72
C ALA A 31 -11.10 11.78 -28.82
N SER A 32 -9.96 12.17 -29.41
CA SER A 32 -8.99 13.05 -28.76
C SER A 32 -9.72 14.23 -28.11
N TRP A 33 -9.61 14.41 -26.80
CA TRP A 33 -10.23 15.52 -26.07
C TRP A 33 -9.20 16.60 -25.77
N ASP A 34 -9.66 17.82 -25.56
CA ASP A 34 -8.85 18.94 -25.08
C ASP A 34 -9.71 19.89 -24.23
N TYR A 35 -9.12 21.02 -23.81
CA TYR A 35 -9.78 22.03 -22.97
C TYR A 35 -10.46 23.16 -23.77
N THR A 36 -10.59 23.04 -25.10
CA THR A 36 -11.15 24.11 -25.94
C THR A 36 -12.63 24.38 -25.68
N ASP A 37 -13.43 23.31 -25.47
CA ASP A 37 -14.86 23.45 -25.11
C ASP A 37 -15.36 22.27 -24.23
N PRO A 38 -14.87 22.14 -22.97
CA PRO A 38 -15.18 21.01 -22.09
C PRO A 38 -16.69 20.84 -21.83
N ASN A 39 -17.41 21.97 -21.69
CA ASN A 39 -18.82 21.98 -21.35
C ASN A 39 -19.73 21.47 -22.48
N LYS A 40 -19.25 21.48 -23.73
CA LYS A 40 -20.00 20.94 -24.88
C LYS A 40 -19.51 19.58 -25.34
N LEU A 41 -18.20 19.33 -25.26
CA LEU A 41 -17.58 18.17 -25.90
C LEU A 41 -17.46 16.96 -24.97
N TRP A 42 -17.46 17.15 -23.65
CA TRP A 42 -17.29 16.05 -22.71
C TRP A 42 -18.63 15.41 -22.34
N SER A 43 -18.68 14.07 -22.37
CA SER A 43 -19.88 13.27 -22.09
C SER A 43 -19.90 12.70 -20.67
N GLY A 44 -20.96 11.97 -20.32
CA GLY A 44 -21.12 11.33 -19.01
C GLY A 44 -21.51 12.35 -17.93
N ASP A 45 -20.98 12.19 -16.72
CA ASP A 45 -21.25 13.11 -15.60
C ASP A 45 -20.85 14.55 -15.92
N CYS A 46 -19.93 14.76 -16.87
CA CYS A 46 -19.58 16.10 -17.36
C CYS A 46 -20.81 16.89 -17.87
N SER A 47 -21.79 16.17 -18.42
CA SER A 47 -23.01 16.74 -19.04
C SER A 47 -24.25 16.61 -18.16
N SER A 48 -24.33 15.59 -17.30
CA SER A 48 -25.52 15.27 -16.50
C SER A 48 -25.33 15.46 -14.99
N GLY A 49 -24.09 15.54 -14.53
CA GLY A 49 -23.72 15.63 -13.14
C GLY A 49 -24.19 16.92 -12.47
N LYS A 50 -24.47 16.85 -11.17
CA LYS A 50 -24.92 18.00 -10.35
C LYS A 50 -23.85 18.50 -9.38
N LYS A 51 -22.78 17.74 -9.15
CA LYS A 51 -21.65 18.08 -8.27
C LYS A 51 -20.38 18.35 -9.08
N GLN A 52 -20.52 18.94 -10.25
CA GLN A 52 -19.39 19.21 -11.15
C GLN A 52 -18.39 20.23 -10.57
N SER A 53 -17.11 20.00 -10.82
CA SER A 53 -15.97 20.85 -10.46
C SER A 53 -15.21 21.26 -11.73
N PRO A 54 -14.40 22.34 -11.69
CA PRO A 54 -14.13 23.22 -10.55
C PRO A 54 -15.31 24.16 -10.26
N ILE A 55 -15.22 24.98 -9.22
CA ILE A 55 -16.26 25.97 -8.86
C ILE A 55 -15.66 27.36 -8.64
N ASN A 56 -16.51 28.38 -8.73
CA ASN A 56 -16.21 29.70 -8.15
C ASN A 56 -16.56 29.70 -6.67
N ILE A 57 -15.56 29.92 -5.82
CA ILE A 57 -15.69 30.03 -4.38
C ILE A 57 -16.02 31.48 -4.04
N VAL A 58 -17.30 31.75 -3.78
CA VAL A 58 -17.78 33.07 -3.36
C VAL A 58 -17.64 33.19 -1.85
N LYS A 59 -16.64 33.91 -1.36
CA LYS A 59 -16.28 33.97 0.08
C LYS A 59 -17.45 34.40 0.97
N ALA A 60 -18.30 35.31 0.49
CA ALA A 60 -19.48 35.76 1.21
C ALA A 60 -20.53 34.65 1.47
N ASN A 61 -20.52 33.59 0.66
CA ASN A 61 -21.44 32.45 0.75
C ASN A 61 -20.82 31.22 1.43
N VAL A 62 -19.54 31.29 1.81
CA VAL A 62 -18.84 30.18 2.45
C VAL A 62 -19.33 30.03 3.89
N GLU A 63 -19.77 28.82 4.23
CA GLU A 63 -20.23 28.49 5.58
C GLU A 63 -19.02 28.16 6.46
N LYS A 64 -18.81 28.92 7.53
CA LYS A 64 -17.73 28.61 8.47
C LYS A 64 -18.09 27.35 9.26
N ASP A 65 -17.28 26.30 9.15
CA ASP A 65 -17.36 25.17 10.08
C ASP A 65 -16.67 25.58 11.38
N THR A 66 -17.41 25.55 12.49
CA THR A 66 -16.88 25.94 13.80
C THR A 66 -16.14 24.82 14.49
N ASN A 67 -16.26 23.58 13.99
CA ASN A 67 -15.50 22.45 14.51
C ASN A 67 -14.16 22.37 13.79
N LEU A 68 -13.11 22.07 14.55
CA LEU A 68 -11.82 21.76 13.94
C LEU A 68 -11.94 20.45 13.15
N TYR A 69 -11.45 20.46 11.92
CA TYR A 69 -11.55 19.35 10.98
C TYR A 69 -10.38 18.39 11.18
N LYS A 70 -10.67 17.10 11.30
CA LYS A 70 -9.63 16.07 11.46
C LYS A 70 -9.03 15.73 10.10
N LEU A 71 -8.01 16.49 9.71
CA LEU A 71 -7.20 16.25 8.51
C LEU A 71 -5.73 16.10 8.88
N GLN A 72 -5.06 15.17 8.23
CA GLN A 72 -3.63 14.94 8.38
C GLN A 72 -2.96 14.60 7.07
N ALA A 73 -1.66 14.88 6.99
CA ALA A 73 -0.80 14.59 5.84
C ALA A 73 0.42 13.76 6.27
N PRO A 74 0.28 12.49 6.64
CA PRO A 74 1.44 11.71 7.03
C PRO A 74 2.37 11.43 5.85
N ASN A 75 3.66 11.29 6.13
CA ASN A 75 4.74 11.07 5.17
C ASN A 75 4.94 12.21 4.14
N TYR A 76 4.23 13.33 4.29
CA TYR A 76 4.35 14.49 3.41
C TYR A 76 5.64 15.31 3.65
N ASN A 77 6.22 15.21 4.84
CA ASN A 77 7.47 15.86 5.23
C ASN A 77 8.70 14.93 5.19
N GLU A 78 8.52 13.66 4.84
CA GLU A 78 9.60 12.67 4.85
C GLU A 78 10.46 12.74 3.60
N THR A 79 11.76 12.61 3.77
CA THR A 79 12.72 12.39 2.67
C THR A 79 12.92 10.90 2.44
N ARG A 80 13.08 10.48 1.18
CA ARG A 80 13.22 9.07 0.82
C ARG A 80 14.37 8.83 -0.12
N THR A 81 15.44 8.24 0.41
CA THR A 81 16.60 7.81 -0.39
C THR A 81 16.17 6.69 -1.34
N GLY A 82 16.65 6.71 -2.59
CA GLY A 82 16.28 5.71 -3.60
C GLY A 82 14.94 5.93 -4.30
N SER A 83 14.03 6.74 -3.72
CA SER A 83 12.75 7.10 -4.33
C SER A 83 12.90 8.26 -5.32
N THR A 84 12.01 8.32 -6.31
CA THR A 84 11.98 9.37 -7.35
C THR A 84 10.57 9.89 -7.61
N TYR A 85 10.47 10.94 -8.43
CA TYR A 85 9.25 11.30 -9.13
C TYR A 85 9.42 11.07 -10.63
N THR A 86 8.43 10.45 -11.27
CA THR A 86 8.29 10.51 -12.73
C THR A 86 7.50 11.76 -13.09
N ILE A 87 8.11 12.64 -13.89
CA ILE A 87 7.47 13.80 -14.48
C ILE A 87 7.15 13.48 -15.93
N SER A 88 5.93 13.75 -16.37
CA SER A 88 5.51 13.45 -17.74
C SER A 88 4.55 14.49 -18.32
N ASN A 89 4.57 14.60 -19.64
CA ASN A 89 3.54 15.30 -20.40
C ASN A 89 2.56 14.27 -20.97
N ASN A 90 1.33 14.28 -20.47
CA ASN A 90 0.28 13.37 -20.91
C ASN A 90 -0.56 13.90 -22.07
N GLY A 91 -0.14 15.00 -22.71
CA GLY A 91 -0.89 15.71 -23.76
C GLY A 91 -1.92 16.71 -23.23
N HIS A 92 -2.18 16.71 -21.92
CA HIS A 92 -3.18 17.56 -21.26
C HIS A 92 -2.62 18.34 -20.08
N GLY A 93 -1.36 18.11 -19.69
CA GLY A 93 -0.70 18.83 -18.61
C GLY A 93 0.61 18.17 -18.18
N LEU A 94 1.25 18.79 -17.19
CA LEU A 94 2.41 18.25 -16.50
C LEU A 94 1.95 17.39 -15.32
N VAL A 95 2.26 16.10 -15.34
CA VAL A 95 1.88 15.13 -14.30
C VAL A 95 3.13 14.65 -13.57
N VAL A 96 3.09 14.68 -12.24
CA VAL A 96 4.17 14.23 -11.35
C VAL A 96 3.68 13.04 -10.52
N THR A 97 4.30 11.89 -10.71
CA THR A 97 3.92 10.61 -10.07
C THR A 97 5.05 10.12 -9.16
N PRO A 98 4.80 9.89 -7.85
CA PRO A 98 5.81 9.33 -6.95
C PRO A 98 6.13 7.87 -7.32
N VAL A 99 7.42 7.54 -7.30
CA VAL A 99 7.95 6.18 -7.45
C VAL A 99 8.78 5.88 -6.21
N ILE A 100 8.26 5.01 -5.33
CA ILE A 100 8.89 4.68 -4.06
C ILE A 100 9.69 3.39 -4.21
N ASP A 101 10.91 3.39 -3.65
CA ASP A 101 11.71 2.18 -3.52
C ASP A 101 11.05 1.25 -2.49
N THR A 102 10.50 0.12 -2.96
CA THR A 102 9.65 -0.78 -2.19
C THR A 102 10.42 -1.88 -1.46
N THR A 103 11.71 -1.70 -1.21
CA THR A 103 12.50 -2.67 -0.42
C THR A 103 11.99 -2.81 1.01
N ASP A 104 11.26 -1.83 1.51
CA ASP A 104 10.54 -1.89 2.77
C ASP A 104 9.01 -1.87 2.52
N LEU A 105 8.34 -3.00 2.81
CA LEU A 105 6.88 -3.17 2.76
C LEU A 105 6.14 -2.20 3.71
N PHE A 106 6.83 -1.62 4.68
CA PHE A 106 6.28 -0.71 5.67
C PHE A 106 6.36 0.76 5.23
N ASP A 107 7.07 1.07 4.14
CA ASP A 107 7.32 2.45 3.69
C ASP A 107 6.21 2.95 2.74
N ALA A 108 5.21 3.58 3.34
CA ALA A 108 3.97 4.00 2.72
C ALA A 108 4.15 5.24 1.80
N LEU A 109 3.64 5.25 0.56
CA LEU A 109 3.43 6.50 -0.22
C LEU A 109 2.80 7.61 0.63
N PRO A 110 3.10 8.91 0.40
CA PRO A 110 2.41 10.02 1.06
C PRO A 110 0.89 9.88 0.94
N TYR A 111 0.16 10.26 1.98
CA TYR A 111 -1.29 10.11 2.00
C TYR A 111 -1.94 11.14 2.91
N MET A 112 -3.24 11.33 2.71
CA MET A 112 -4.08 12.17 3.56
C MET A 112 -4.97 11.30 4.42
N VAL A 113 -5.24 11.75 5.64
CA VAL A 113 -6.26 11.14 6.50
C VAL A 113 -7.31 12.18 6.81
N SER A 114 -8.51 11.97 6.29
CA SER A 114 -9.66 12.85 6.47
C SER A 114 -10.73 12.11 7.26
N GLN A 115 -11.06 12.60 8.46
CA GLN A 115 -12.13 12.06 9.30
C GLN A 115 -11.99 10.54 9.51
N HIS A 116 -10.76 10.06 9.75
CA HIS A 116 -10.36 8.64 9.93
C HIS A 116 -10.28 7.79 8.65
N VAL A 117 -10.44 8.37 7.46
CA VAL A 117 -10.30 7.65 6.18
C VAL A 117 -8.99 8.05 5.51
N ALA A 118 -8.19 7.06 5.12
CA ALA A 118 -6.90 7.25 4.47
C ALA A 118 -7.00 7.25 2.93
N TYR A 119 -6.43 8.27 2.31
CA TYR A 119 -6.38 8.47 0.87
C TYR A 119 -4.92 8.58 0.41
N GLU A 120 -4.44 7.62 -0.38
CA GLU A 120 -3.06 7.57 -0.84
C GLU A 120 -2.81 8.50 -2.04
N LEU A 121 -1.69 9.23 -2.03
CA LEU A 121 -1.29 10.09 -3.14
C LEU A 121 -1.02 9.24 -4.38
N ALA A 122 -1.81 9.48 -5.43
CA ALA A 122 -1.60 8.87 -6.74
C ALA A 122 -0.61 9.69 -7.58
N GLN A 123 -0.86 10.99 -7.68
CA GLN A 123 -0.11 11.93 -8.51
C GLN A 123 -0.49 13.37 -8.16
N PHE A 124 0.30 14.33 -8.62
CA PHE A 124 -0.11 15.73 -8.67
C PHE A 124 0.20 16.36 -10.02
N HIS A 125 -0.62 17.34 -10.43
CA HIS A 125 -0.52 17.97 -11.74
C HIS A 125 -0.87 19.45 -11.68
N PHE A 126 -0.48 20.18 -12.72
CA PHE A 126 -0.57 21.62 -12.79
C PHE A 126 -1.54 22.09 -13.88
N HIS A 127 -2.25 23.17 -13.59
CA HIS A 127 -3.11 23.90 -14.50
C HIS A 127 -2.59 25.33 -14.68
N TRP A 128 -2.48 25.79 -15.92
CA TRP A 128 -2.02 27.12 -16.29
C TRP A 128 -2.76 27.64 -17.52
N GLY A 129 -2.66 28.95 -17.74
CA GLY A 129 -3.17 29.61 -18.92
C GLY A 129 -2.11 30.38 -19.68
N ILE A 130 -2.55 31.12 -20.70
CA ILE A 130 -1.65 31.81 -21.63
C ILE A 130 -0.90 32.99 -21.01
N ASN A 131 -1.35 33.51 -19.86
CA ASN A 131 -0.76 34.67 -19.20
C ASN A 131 -0.94 34.63 -17.67
N ASP A 132 -0.39 35.63 -16.99
CA ASP A 132 -0.25 35.68 -15.53
C ASP A 132 -1.56 36.00 -14.77
N THR A 133 -2.67 36.13 -15.49
CA THR A 133 -3.98 36.45 -14.91
C THR A 133 -4.98 35.29 -15.00
N GLN A 134 -4.60 34.16 -15.60
CA GLN A 134 -5.47 33.01 -15.83
C GLN A 134 -4.68 31.69 -15.77
N GLY A 135 -5.34 30.59 -15.43
CA GLY A 135 -4.74 29.27 -15.36
C GLY A 135 -5.31 28.35 -14.28
N SER A 136 -5.84 28.89 -13.19
CA SER A 136 -6.47 28.11 -12.14
C SER A 136 -7.85 27.62 -12.57
N GLU A 137 -8.15 26.36 -12.27
CA GLU A 137 -9.48 25.79 -12.44
C GLU A 137 -10.47 26.40 -11.44
N HIS A 138 -10.07 26.49 -10.17
CA HIS A 138 -10.86 27.19 -9.17
C HIS A 138 -10.70 28.69 -9.29
N THR A 139 -11.80 29.41 -9.02
CA THR A 139 -11.80 30.87 -8.87
C THR A 139 -12.27 31.25 -7.48
N VAL A 140 -11.82 32.40 -6.96
CA VAL A 140 -12.22 32.93 -5.65
C VAL A 140 -12.79 34.33 -5.86
N ASP A 141 -14.08 34.52 -5.54
CA ASP A 141 -14.85 35.73 -5.87
C ASP A 141 -14.71 36.14 -7.35
N GLY A 142 -14.65 35.15 -8.25
CA GLY A 142 -14.46 35.36 -9.69
C GLY A 142 -13.02 35.70 -10.10
N LYS A 143 -12.07 35.80 -9.17
CA LYS A 143 -10.65 35.93 -9.49
C LYS A 143 -10.07 34.58 -9.90
N GLU A 144 -9.42 34.57 -11.05
CA GLU A 144 -8.56 33.47 -11.53
C GLU A 144 -7.09 33.75 -11.16
N TYR A 145 -6.31 32.68 -11.05
CA TYR A 145 -4.91 32.68 -10.65
C TYR A 145 -4.04 32.12 -11.80
N PRO A 146 -2.77 32.53 -11.94
CA PRO A 146 -1.88 32.09 -13.04
C PRO A 146 -1.60 30.59 -13.08
N LEU A 147 -1.68 29.91 -11.94
CA LEU A 147 -1.30 28.51 -11.79
C LEU A 147 -2.10 27.88 -10.63
N GLU A 148 -2.47 26.63 -10.79
CA GLU A 148 -3.05 25.78 -9.73
C GLU A 148 -2.41 24.39 -9.79
N VAL A 149 -2.16 23.78 -8.62
CA VAL A 149 -1.71 22.38 -8.53
C VAL A 149 -2.76 21.54 -7.79
N HIS A 150 -3.04 20.35 -8.31
CA HIS A 150 -3.94 19.37 -7.72
C HIS A 150 -3.17 18.14 -7.26
N PHE A 151 -3.19 17.86 -5.96
CA PHE A 151 -2.71 16.59 -5.39
C PHE A 151 -3.86 15.60 -5.29
N VAL A 152 -3.85 14.57 -6.14
CA VAL A 152 -4.93 13.60 -6.26
C VAL A 152 -4.64 12.38 -5.40
N HIS A 153 -5.56 12.06 -4.51
CA HIS A 153 -5.49 10.90 -3.64
C HIS A 153 -6.67 9.97 -3.87
N TYR A 154 -6.43 8.67 -3.75
CA TYR A 154 -7.47 7.66 -3.82
C TYR A 154 -7.67 6.97 -2.47
N ASN A 155 -8.93 6.71 -2.13
CA ASN A 155 -9.30 6.03 -0.91
C ASN A 155 -8.73 4.61 -0.93
N ARG A 156 -7.89 4.31 0.06
CA ARG A 156 -7.11 3.07 0.12
C ARG A 156 -7.98 1.81 0.13
N LYS A 157 -9.23 1.90 0.60
CA LYS A 157 -10.15 0.75 0.61
C LYS A 157 -10.44 0.17 -0.77
N TYR A 158 -10.22 0.94 -1.84
CA TYR A 158 -10.44 0.49 -3.22
C TYR A 158 -9.17 -0.03 -3.90
N GLY A 159 -8.02 0.03 -3.22
CA GLY A 159 -6.74 -0.50 -3.68
C GLY A 159 -6.06 0.23 -4.84
N ASN A 160 -6.79 1.00 -5.67
CA ASN A 160 -6.20 1.85 -6.71
C ASN A 160 -7.17 2.96 -7.16
N ILE A 161 -6.63 3.98 -7.83
CA ILE A 161 -7.40 5.13 -8.32
C ILE A 161 -8.50 4.74 -9.32
N SER A 162 -8.25 3.79 -10.23
CA SER A 162 -9.24 3.38 -11.24
C SER A 162 -10.48 2.73 -10.64
N ALA A 163 -10.34 1.97 -9.54
CA ALA A 163 -11.48 1.45 -8.79
C ALA A 163 -12.15 2.52 -7.92
N ALA A 164 -11.36 3.49 -7.42
CA ALA A 164 -11.84 4.52 -6.52
C ALA A 164 -12.68 5.60 -7.23
N VAL A 165 -12.32 6.01 -8.46
CA VAL A 165 -13.00 7.11 -9.19
C VAL A 165 -14.50 6.87 -9.37
N GLU A 166 -14.95 5.62 -9.42
CA GLU A 166 -16.37 5.28 -9.57
C GLU A 166 -17.16 5.32 -8.24
N LYS A 167 -16.51 5.69 -7.14
CA LYS A 167 -17.08 5.62 -5.79
C LYS A 167 -17.24 7.02 -5.22
N SER A 168 -18.39 7.30 -4.62
CA SER A 168 -18.72 8.65 -4.11
C SER A 168 -17.77 9.18 -3.04
N ASP A 169 -17.02 8.30 -2.35
CA ASP A 169 -15.98 8.64 -1.38
C ASP A 169 -14.59 8.20 -1.85
N GLY A 170 -14.43 8.09 -3.17
CA GLY A 170 -13.29 7.54 -3.85
C GLY A 170 -12.04 8.39 -3.76
N LEU A 171 -12.18 9.71 -3.85
CA LEU A 171 -11.05 10.61 -4.02
C LEU A 171 -11.04 11.74 -3.00
N LEU A 172 -9.82 12.19 -2.67
CA LEU A 172 -9.55 13.43 -1.96
C LEU A 172 -8.55 14.22 -2.80
N VAL A 173 -8.85 15.48 -3.09
CA VAL A 173 -7.96 16.35 -3.88
C VAL A 173 -7.63 17.60 -3.08
N LEU A 174 -6.33 17.87 -2.93
CA LEU A 174 -5.84 19.16 -2.41
C LEU A 174 -5.57 20.08 -3.60
N GLY A 175 -6.13 21.28 -3.57
CA GLY A 175 -5.88 22.32 -4.58
C GLY A 175 -5.11 23.48 -3.98
N TYR A 176 -3.98 23.87 -4.58
CA TYR A 176 -3.24 25.06 -4.19
C TYR A 176 -3.16 26.05 -5.36
N LEU A 177 -3.68 27.25 -5.13
CA LEU A 177 -3.61 28.38 -6.05
C LEU A 177 -2.27 29.08 -5.93
N PHE A 178 -1.75 29.65 -7.01
CA PHE A 178 -0.52 30.44 -6.99
C PHE A 178 -0.77 31.87 -7.45
N GLU A 179 -0.09 32.84 -6.87
CA GLU A 179 -0.08 34.23 -7.35
C GLU A 179 1.33 34.68 -7.70
N ILE A 180 1.41 35.60 -8.68
CA ILE A 180 2.69 36.12 -9.15
C ILE A 180 3.43 36.85 -8.03
N SER A 181 4.71 36.53 -7.92
CA SER A 181 5.70 37.16 -7.06
C SER A 181 6.92 37.57 -7.87
N SER A 182 7.70 38.53 -7.37
CA SER A 182 9.01 38.87 -7.93
C SER A 182 10.07 37.80 -7.65
N ALA A 183 9.89 37.00 -6.60
CA ALA A 183 10.79 35.91 -6.22
C ALA A 183 10.35 34.58 -6.85
N GLU A 184 11.33 33.76 -7.23
CA GLU A 184 11.09 32.37 -7.63
C GLU A 184 10.71 31.51 -6.42
N ASN A 185 9.91 30.49 -6.68
CA ASN A 185 9.59 29.45 -5.72
C ASN A 185 10.63 28.33 -5.82
N GLU A 186 11.57 28.30 -4.87
CA GLU A 186 12.66 27.32 -4.82
C GLU A 186 12.17 25.87 -4.72
N ASP A 187 11.04 25.65 -4.04
CA ASP A 187 10.47 24.30 -3.89
C ASP A 187 9.86 23.77 -5.19
N LEU A 188 9.42 24.66 -6.09
CA LEU A 188 8.98 24.29 -7.45
C LEU A 188 10.14 24.07 -8.42
N LYS A 189 11.33 24.58 -8.12
CA LYS A 189 12.47 24.59 -9.05
C LYS A 189 12.81 23.22 -9.65
N PRO A 190 12.85 22.10 -8.89
CA PRO A 190 13.14 20.78 -9.48
C PRO A 190 12.13 20.33 -10.54
N ILE A 191 10.86 20.72 -10.39
CA ILE A 191 9.81 20.41 -11.36
C ILE A 191 9.93 21.33 -12.58
N ILE A 192 10.12 22.63 -12.36
CA ILE A 192 10.25 23.62 -13.45
C ILE A 192 11.49 23.33 -14.31
N ASP A 193 12.63 22.98 -13.71
CA ASP A 193 13.85 22.64 -14.44
C ASP A 193 13.69 21.40 -15.34
N ALA A 194 12.79 20.48 -14.96
CA ALA A 194 12.50 19.25 -15.69
C ALA A 194 11.57 19.47 -16.90
N VAL A 195 10.85 20.59 -16.98
CA VAL A 195 9.88 20.88 -18.06
C VAL A 195 10.51 20.80 -19.45
N LYS A 196 11.76 21.26 -19.58
CA LYS A 196 12.51 21.22 -20.85
C LYS A 196 12.71 19.79 -21.40
N ASP A 197 12.67 18.79 -20.54
CA ASP A 197 12.85 17.38 -20.89
C ASP A 197 11.51 16.69 -21.19
N VAL A 198 10.39 17.39 -20.97
CA VAL A 198 9.02 16.85 -21.15
C VAL A 198 8.11 17.76 -21.98
N LEU A 199 8.66 18.45 -22.97
CA LEU A 199 7.90 19.43 -23.75
C LEU A 199 6.74 18.82 -24.57
N TYR A 200 6.85 17.57 -25.01
CA TYR A 200 5.89 16.95 -25.93
C TYR A 200 5.13 15.78 -25.31
N LEU A 201 3.93 15.49 -25.82
CA LEU A 201 3.12 14.35 -25.43
C LEU A 201 3.95 13.05 -25.40
N GLY A 202 3.85 12.33 -24.29
CA GLY A 202 4.52 11.06 -24.05
C GLY A 202 5.98 11.19 -23.61
N ASN A 203 6.54 12.41 -23.56
CA ASN A 203 7.83 12.63 -22.92
C ASN A 203 7.70 12.44 -21.41
N SER A 204 8.74 11.83 -20.83
CA SER A 204 8.86 11.63 -19.40
C SER A 204 10.31 11.72 -18.96
N THR A 205 10.54 12.23 -17.74
CA THR A 205 11.84 12.25 -17.07
C THR A 205 11.67 11.87 -15.61
N SER A 206 12.78 11.57 -14.92
CA SER A 206 12.78 11.25 -13.49
C SER A 206 13.58 12.29 -12.73
N ILE A 207 13.05 12.75 -11.60
CA ILE A 207 13.76 13.61 -10.65
C ILE A 207 13.86 12.94 -9.28
N PRO A 208 14.84 13.30 -8.43
CA PRO A 208 14.90 12.81 -7.06
C PRO A 208 13.62 13.12 -6.28
N PHE A 209 13.22 12.20 -5.39
CA PHE A 209 12.09 12.43 -4.51
C PHE A 209 12.40 13.55 -3.51
N PHE A 210 11.42 14.42 -3.29
CA PHE A 210 11.42 15.43 -2.24
C PHE A 210 10.07 15.44 -1.53
N PRO A 211 10.00 15.86 -0.25
CA PRO A 211 8.75 15.85 0.51
C PRO A 211 7.67 16.72 -0.16
N PRO A 212 6.49 16.17 -0.53
CA PRO A 212 5.46 16.94 -1.21
C PRO A 212 4.97 18.17 -0.43
N GLN A 213 5.09 18.17 0.90
CA GLN A 213 4.71 19.31 1.76
C GLN A 213 5.50 20.58 1.46
N LYS A 214 6.67 20.47 0.80
CA LYS A 214 7.41 21.65 0.32
C LYS A 214 6.59 22.50 -0.65
N LEU A 215 5.59 21.91 -1.31
CA LEU A 215 4.67 22.60 -2.21
C LEU A 215 3.40 23.07 -1.49
N PHE A 216 3.39 23.11 -0.16
CA PHE A 216 2.26 23.59 0.65
C PHE A 216 2.62 24.93 1.30
N PRO A 217 1.64 25.80 1.61
CA PRO A 217 1.91 26.99 2.39
C PRO A 217 2.31 26.62 3.83
N THR A 218 3.07 27.50 4.49
CA THR A 218 3.48 27.31 5.90
C THR A 218 2.29 27.04 6.82
N GLU A 219 1.15 27.64 6.53
CA GLU A 219 -0.12 27.45 7.24
C GLU A 219 -1.17 26.68 6.43
N TRP A 220 -0.85 25.48 5.93
CA TRP A 220 -1.76 24.57 5.20
C TRP A 220 -2.92 24.00 6.03
N TYR A 221 -3.52 24.79 6.93
CA TYR A 221 -4.52 24.36 7.90
C TYR A 221 -5.90 24.99 7.66
N LYS A 222 -6.07 25.77 6.59
CA LYS A 222 -7.32 26.48 6.29
C LYS A 222 -7.72 26.21 4.85
N PHE A 223 -8.85 25.53 4.67
CA PHE A 223 -9.33 25.10 3.36
C PHE A 223 -10.74 25.59 3.10
N PHE A 224 -11.04 25.85 1.84
CA PHE A 224 -12.39 25.74 1.31
C PHE A 224 -12.66 24.26 1.00
N HIS A 225 -13.71 23.69 1.58
CA HIS A 225 -14.03 22.28 1.48
C HIS A 225 -15.42 22.07 0.88
N TYR A 226 -15.52 21.17 -0.11
CA TYR A 226 -16.78 20.79 -0.74
C TYR A 226 -16.70 19.42 -1.43
N GLU A 227 -17.85 18.78 -1.64
CA GLU A 227 -17.98 17.55 -2.44
C GLU A 227 -18.17 17.90 -3.92
N GLY A 228 -17.37 17.31 -4.80
CA GLY A 228 -17.30 17.68 -6.20
C GLY A 228 -16.91 16.54 -7.13
N SER A 229 -16.46 16.90 -8.32
CA SER A 229 -16.05 15.96 -9.35
C SER A 229 -14.58 16.06 -9.69
N LEU A 230 -14.08 15.11 -10.49
CA LEU A 230 -12.90 15.34 -11.30
C LEU A 230 -13.16 16.47 -12.32
N THR A 231 -12.09 17.16 -12.69
CA THR A 231 -12.08 18.27 -13.65
C THR A 231 -11.60 17.86 -15.04
N THR A 232 -11.45 16.56 -15.26
CA THR A 232 -11.09 15.90 -16.52
C THR A 232 -12.23 15.00 -17.02
N PRO A 233 -12.20 14.52 -18.28
CA PRO A 233 -13.28 13.71 -18.83
C PRO A 233 -13.68 12.50 -17.99
N GLY A 234 -14.97 12.19 -18.02
CA GLY A 234 -15.63 11.29 -17.09
C GLY A 234 -16.26 12.06 -15.92
N CYS A 235 -15.63 13.14 -15.47
CA CYS A 235 -16.12 14.06 -14.43
C CYS A 235 -16.82 13.38 -13.25
N TYR A 236 -16.25 12.26 -12.79
CA TYR A 236 -16.81 11.44 -11.72
C TYR A 236 -17.00 12.27 -10.45
N GLU A 237 -18.22 12.24 -9.89
CA GLU A 237 -18.61 12.98 -8.67
C GLU A 237 -18.14 12.28 -7.38
N SER A 238 -16.85 11.96 -7.35
CA SER A 238 -16.17 11.13 -6.36
C SER A 238 -15.18 11.90 -5.47
N VAL A 239 -15.11 13.23 -5.59
CA VAL A 239 -13.99 14.03 -5.06
C VAL A 239 -14.39 14.85 -3.85
N LYS A 240 -13.64 14.68 -2.76
CA LYS A 240 -13.58 15.62 -1.64
C LYS A 240 -12.52 16.68 -1.91
N TRP A 241 -12.95 17.90 -2.19
CA TRP A 241 -12.04 19.01 -2.47
C TRP A 241 -11.60 19.71 -1.19
N PHE A 242 -10.31 20.03 -1.12
CA PHE A 242 -9.68 20.88 -0.11
C PHE A 242 -8.85 21.92 -0.85
N VAL A 243 -9.43 23.08 -1.13
CA VAL A 243 -8.74 24.19 -1.81
C VAL A 243 -8.18 25.12 -0.76
N ASP A 244 -6.85 25.30 -0.72
CA ASP A 244 -6.20 26.13 0.30
C ASP A 244 -6.66 27.60 0.19
N GLN A 245 -6.88 28.25 1.33
CA GLN A 245 -7.35 29.63 1.37
C GLN A 245 -6.24 30.66 1.07
N ALA A 246 -4.97 30.28 1.19
CA ALA A 246 -3.81 31.12 0.98
C ALA A 246 -3.08 30.72 -0.31
N PRO A 247 -2.99 31.60 -1.32
CA PRO A 247 -2.24 31.29 -2.52
C PRO A 247 -0.73 31.22 -2.23
N LEU A 248 -0.06 30.27 -2.87
CA LEU A 248 1.39 30.17 -2.93
C LEU A 248 1.97 31.24 -3.85
N LYS A 249 3.28 31.45 -3.76
CA LYS A 249 4.01 32.39 -4.61
C LYS A 249 4.69 31.65 -5.76
N VAL A 250 4.71 32.24 -6.94
CA VAL A 250 5.45 31.76 -8.12
C VAL A 250 5.93 32.95 -8.95
N SER A 251 7.08 32.85 -9.61
CA SER A 251 7.51 33.90 -10.52
C SER A 251 6.84 33.79 -11.90
N SER A 252 6.71 34.92 -12.61
CA SER A 252 6.24 34.93 -14.00
C SER A 252 7.11 34.04 -14.91
N ALA A 253 8.42 34.01 -14.67
CA ALA A 253 9.37 33.19 -15.42
C ALA A 253 9.11 31.69 -15.23
N GLN A 254 8.83 31.24 -14.00
CA GLN A 254 8.52 29.84 -13.72
C GLN A 254 7.21 29.39 -14.41
N VAL A 255 6.15 30.21 -14.37
CA VAL A 255 4.90 29.87 -15.09
C VAL A 255 5.12 29.89 -16.61
N ALA A 256 5.99 30.77 -17.12
CA ALA A 256 6.34 30.82 -18.54
C ALA A 256 7.04 29.54 -19.03
N GLU A 257 7.75 28.79 -18.19
CA GLU A 257 8.32 27.49 -18.57
C GLU A 257 7.23 26.46 -18.87
N LEU A 258 6.17 26.38 -18.05
CA LEU A 258 5.03 25.48 -18.26
C LEU A 258 4.32 25.76 -19.60
N ARG A 259 4.19 27.05 -19.97
CA ARG A 259 3.58 27.50 -21.23
C ARG A 259 4.35 27.09 -22.49
N LYS A 260 5.56 26.53 -22.36
CA LYS A 260 6.35 26.00 -23.48
C LYS A 260 5.95 24.58 -23.89
N MET A 261 5.09 23.91 -23.11
CA MET A 261 4.66 22.55 -23.38
C MET A 261 3.68 22.46 -24.56
N TYR A 262 3.60 21.29 -25.18
CA TYR A 262 2.75 20.98 -26.32
C TYR A 262 1.82 19.81 -26.00
N GLU A 263 0.60 19.86 -26.55
CA GLU A 263 -0.39 18.79 -26.45
C GLU A 263 -0.06 17.60 -27.35
N GLY A 264 0.72 17.84 -28.41
CA GLY A 264 1.12 16.84 -29.40
C GLY A 264 2.54 16.33 -29.19
N SER A 265 2.93 15.34 -30.01
CA SER A 265 4.29 14.78 -30.04
C SER A 265 5.31 15.66 -30.80
N ASN A 266 4.90 16.86 -31.20
CA ASN A 266 5.68 17.83 -31.98
C ASN A 266 5.23 19.26 -31.65
N GLN A 267 5.76 20.26 -32.34
CA GLN A 267 5.50 21.68 -32.07
C GLN A 267 4.18 22.22 -32.67
N ASP A 268 3.29 21.34 -33.16
CA ASP A 268 2.14 21.78 -33.95
C ASP A 268 0.97 22.29 -33.08
N LYS A 269 0.91 21.87 -31.81
CA LYS A 269 -0.18 22.21 -30.88
C LYS A 269 0.35 22.66 -29.51
N PRO A 270 0.70 23.95 -29.33
CA PRO A 270 1.11 24.48 -28.04
C PRO A 270 -0.01 24.34 -26.99
N MET A 271 0.35 23.95 -25.77
CA MET A 271 -0.59 23.83 -24.64
C MET A 271 -0.87 25.22 -24.05
N THR A 272 -1.68 26.00 -24.75
CA THR A 272 -1.98 27.40 -24.40
C THR A 272 -2.74 27.53 -23.08
N HIS A 273 -3.59 26.55 -22.77
CA HIS A 273 -4.33 26.45 -21.52
C HIS A 273 -4.71 24.98 -21.28
N ASN A 274 -4.84 24.59 -20.01
CA ASN A 274 -5.22 23.23 -19.65
C ASN A 274 -6.16 23.16 -18.44
N PHE A 275 -7.09 24.11 -18.33
CA PHE A 275 -8.03 24.22 -17.22
C PHE A 275 -9.48 24.16 -17.70
N ARG A 276 -10.37 23.58 -16.89
CA ARG A 276 -11.82 23.58 -17.11
C ARG A 276 -12.47 24.84 -16.52
N PRO A 277 -13.47 25.46 -17.19
CA PRO A 277 -14.21 26.58 -16.61
C PRO A 277 -14.98 26.22 -15.32
N PRO A 278 -15.21 27.18 -14.40
CA PRO A 278 -16.03 26.95 -13.21
C PRO A 278 -17.45 26.47 -13.52
N GLN A 279 -17.91 25.49 -12.74
CA GLN A 279 -19.20 24.82 -12.84
C GLN A 279 -20.17 25.32 -11.77
N GLY A 280 -21.47 25.08 -11.97
CA GLY A 280 -22.52 25.47 -11.04
C GLY A 280 -22.45 24.73 -9.70
N LEU A 281 -22.72 25.42 -8.59
CA LEU A 281 -22.81 24.80 -7.27
C LEU A 281 -24.01 23.85 -7.14
N ASN A 282 -25.11 24.09 -7.87
CA ASN A 282 -26.32 23.26 -7.86
C ASN A 282 -26.84 22.93 -6.45
N GLY A 283 -26.83 23.94 -5.57
CA GLY A 283 -27.29 23.81 -4.17
C GLY A 283 -26.26 23.26 -3.19
N ARG A 284 -25.06 22.83 -3.65
CA ARG A 284 -23.95 22.48 -2.76
C ARG A 284 -23.49 23.70 -1.95
N LYS A 285 -23.03 23.42 -0.73
CA LYS A 285 -22.41 24.40 0.16
C LYS A 285 -20.89 24.24 0.14
N VAL A 286 -20.20 25.37 0.18
CA VAL A 286 -18.75 25.40 0.39
C VAL A 286 -18.52 25.76 1.84
N LYS A 287 -17.70 24.97 2.52
CA LYS A 287 -17.32 25.22 3.91
C LYS A 287 -15.94 25.86 4.00
N SER A 288 -15.75 26.76 4.96
CA SER A 288 -14.42 27.15 5.43
C SER A 288 -14.10 26.28 6.64
N ILE A 289 -13.09 25.42 6.51
CA ILE A 289 -12.65 24.52 7.57
C ILE A 289 -11.27 24.94 8.08
N GLU A 290 -11.04 24.74 9.37
CA GLU A 290 -9.73 24.85 10.00
C GLU A 290 -9.31 23.48 10.53
N VAL A 291 -8.10 23.03 10.20
CA VAL A 291 -7.58 21.73 10.60
C VAL A 291 -7.30 21.71 12.09
N ASP A 292 -7.71 20.64 12.76
CA ASP A 292 -7.39 20.36 14.14
C ASP A 292 -5.89 20.04 14.28
N LYS A 293 -5.09 21.01 14.72
CA LYS A 293 -3.66 20.82 14.92
C LYS A 293 -3.33 19.90 16.10
N THR A 294 -4.27 19.67 17.02
CA THR A 294 -4.09 18.74 18.15
C THR A 294 -4.63 17.36 17.84
N TYR A 295 -5.25 17.18 16.66
CA TYR A 295 -5.60 15.87 16.17
C TYR A 295 -4.32 15.09 15.90
N ILE A 296 -3.92 14.28 16.89
CA ILE A 296 -2.87 13.29 16.77
C ILE A 296 -3.50 12.08 16.10
N TYR A 297 -3.38 11.99 14.79
CA TYR A 297 -3.35 10.69 14.15
C TYR A 297 -2.01 10.07 14.51
N ILE A 298 -2.09 8.89 15.11
CA ILE A 298 -0.96 8.00 15.14
C ILE A 298 -0.70 7.60 13.70
N SER A 299 0.47 7.98 13.19
CA SER A 299 0.87 7.56 11.85
C SER A 299 0.70 6.03 11.73
N PRO A 300 0.10 5.49 10.67
CA PRO A 300 0.11 4.08 10.36
C PRO A 300 1.52 3.56 10.03
N SER A 301 2.55 4.40 10.02
CA SER A 301 3.96 3.99 10.12
C SER A 301 4.46 3.84 11.58
N LYS A 302 3.69 4.32 12.56
CA LYS A 302 3.91 4.14 14.00
C LYS A 302 2.82 3.24 14.56
N TRP A 303 3.08 1.95 14.50
CA TRP A 303 2.30 0.93 15.16
C TRP A 303 3.26 0.08 15.99
N ASP A 304 2.72 -0.61 16.99
CA ASP A 304 3.43 -1.70 17.66
C ASP A 304 2.48 -2.88 17.82
N TYR A 305 2.89 -3.90 18.58
CA TYR A 305 2.04 -5.05 18.85
C TYR A 305 1.28 -4.92 20.17
N GLU A 306 1.90 -4.36 21.21
CA GLU A 306 1.41 -4.48 22.59
C GLU A 306 0.67 -3.24 23.14
N SER A 307 0.92 -2.04 22.63
CA SER A 307 0.38 -0.83 23.26
C SER A 307 -1.14 -0.71 23.11
N THR A 308 -1.78 -0.05 24.07
CA THR A 308 -3.24 0.16 24.04
C THR A 308 -3.68 1.19 23.00
N GLU A 309 -2.79 2.12 22.64
CA GLU A 309 -3.09 3.22 21.72
C GLU A 309 -2.78 2.86 20.27
N ILE A 310 -1.68 2.13 20.03
CA ILE A 310 -1.11 1.89 18.69
C ILE A 310 -0.79 0.41 18.42
N GLY A 311 -1.12 -0.47 19.36
CA GLY A 311 -0.90 -1.92 19.30
C GLY A 311 -1.95 -2.66 18.48
N ALA A 312 -1.77 -3.97 18.34
CA ALA A 312 -2.56 -4.82 17.46
C ALA A 312 -4.07 -4.73 17.70
N SER A 313 -4.48 -4.61 18.97
CA SER A 313 -5.89 -4.44 19.36
C SER A 313 -6.50 -3.08 18.95
N ALA A 314 -5.67 -2.06 18.74
CA ALA A 314 -6.07 -0.73 18.30
C ALA A 314 -6.03 -0.58 16.78
N TRP A 315 -5.34 -1.47 16.05
CA TRP A 315 -5.20 -1.36 14.59
C TRP A 315 -6.53 -1.23 13.83
N PRO A 316 -7.63 -1.93 14.16
CA PRO A 316 -8.92 -1.72 13.48
C PRO A 316 -9.42 -0.27 13.52
N LYS A 317 -9.05 0.50 14.54
CA LYS A 317 -9.39 1.93 14.67
C LYS A 317 -8.48 2.83 13.83
N LEU A 318 -7.24 2.42 13.63
CA LEU A 318 -6.18 3.20 12.98
C LEU A 318 -6.05 2.88 11.48
N PHE A 319 -6.40 1.65 11.11
CA PHE A 319 -6.27 1.06 9.79
C PHE A 319 -7.60 0.37 9.44
N PRO A 320 -8.50 1.03 8.70
CA PRO A 320 -9.84 0.49 8.44
C PRO A 320 -9.88 -0.90 7.78
N ILE A 321 -8.82 -1.28 7.06
CA ILE A 321 -8.71 -2.61 6.44
C ILE A 321 -8.44 -3.69 7.50
N CYS A 322 -7.79 -3.35 8.62
CA CYS A 322 -7.56 -4.27 9.72
C CYS A 322 -8.84 -4.63 10.51
N VAL A 323 -9.99 -4.04 10.16
CA VAL A 323 -11.28 -4.34 10.79
C VAL A 323 -11.76 -5.74 10.40
N ASP A 324 -12.00 -6.57 11.42
CA ASP A 324 -12.34 -7.98 11.25
C ASP A 324 -13.79 -8.33 11.64
N ASN A 325 -14.63 -7.33 11.89
CA ASN A 325 -16.00 -7.53 12.38
C ASN A 325 -17.06 -7.59 11.28
N THR A 326 -16.66 -7.89 10.04
CA THR A 326 -17.60 -8.00 8.90
C THR A 326 -17.53 -9.41 8.34
N GLU A 327 -18.66 -9.95 7.88
CA GLU A 327 -18.72 -11.28 7.27
C GLU A 327 -17.86 -11.42 6.00
N THR A 328 -17.47 -10.28 5.40
CA THR A 328 -16.60 -10.23 4.22
C THR A 328 -15.12 -10.10 4.58
N SER A 329 -14.79 -9.89 5.85
CA SER A 329 -13.41 -9.68 6.27
C SER A 329 -12.61 -10.97 6.16
N ARG A 330 -11.36 -10.83 5.73
CA ARG A 330 -10.42 -11.93 5.51
C ARG A 330 -9.11 -11.64 6.22
N GLN A 331 -9.17 -11.13 7.44
CA GLN A 331 -7.97 -10.83 8.19
C GLN A 331 -7.21 -12.09 8.61
N SER A 332 -5.90 -11.94 8.81
CA SER A 332 -4.97 -12.98 9.26
C SER A 332 -4.17 -12.46 10.45
N PRO A 333 -3.66 -13.34 11.33
CA PRO A 333 -3.67 -14.80 11.24
C PRO A 333 -5.01 -15.41 11.71
N ILE A 334 -5.19 -16.73 11.55
CA ILE A 334 -6.37 -17.46 12.07
C ILE A 334 -5.94 -18.66 12.93
N ASN A 335 -6.86 -19.16 13.75
CA ASN A 335 -6.76 -20.52 14.28
C ASN A 335 -7.17 -21.52 13.19
N ILE A 336 -6.26 -22.42 12.81
CA ILE A 336 -6.54 -23.53 11.91
C ILE A 336 -7.07 -24.68 12.75
N VAL A 337 -8.38 -24.94 12.63
CA VAL A 337 -9.03 -26.10 13.23
C VAL A 337 -8.96 -27.27 12.24
N SER A 338 -8.07 -28.23 12.50
CA SER A 338 -7.75 -29.35 11.59
C SER A 338 -8.98 -30.16 11.20
N ALA A 339 -9.87 -30.40 12.16
CA ALA A 339 -11.12 -31.13 11.99
C ALA A 339 -12.13 -30.42 11.07
N ASN A 340 -12.05 -29.09 10.96
CA ASN A 340 -12.94 -28.28 10.09
C ASN A 340 -12.32 -28.03 8.71
N ALA A 341 -11.03 -28.33 8.52
CA ALA A 341 -10.36 -28.13 7.25
C ALA A 341 -10.85 -29.12 6.19
N THR A 342 -11.26 -28.60 5.05
CA THR A 342 -11.84 -29.38 3.95
C THR A 342 -10.72 -29.90 3.04
N HIS A 343 -10.70 -31.21 2.79
CA HIS A 343 -9.80 -31.77 1.78
C HIS A 343 -10.18 -31.28 0.39
N ASP A 344 -9.20 -30.84 -0.39
CA ASP A 344 -9.39 -30.37 -1.76
C ASP A 344 -8.45 -31.13 -2.70
N ASP A 345 -9.03 -31.96 -3.57
CA ASP A 345 -8.30 -32.83 -4.50
C ASP A 345 -7.50 -32.05 -5.55
N ASP A 346 -7.83 -30.78 -5.80
CA ASP A 346 -7.10 -29.91 -6.74
C ASP A 346 -5.82 -29.37 -6.10
N LEU A 347 -5.71 -29.38 -4.77
CA LEU A 347 -4.50 -28.96 -4.09
C LEU A 347 -3.41 -30.03 -4.22
N LYS A 348 -2.35 -29.67 -4.96
CA LYS A 348 -1.13 -30.49 -5.08
C LYS A 348 -0.04 -29.95 -4.14
N PRO A 349 0.99 -30.77 -3.83
CA PRO A 349 2.21 -30.26 -3.20
C PRO A 349 2.73 -29.04 -3.97
N LEU A 350 3.21 -28.03 -3.25
CA LEU A 350 3.73 -26.82 -3.88
C LEU A 350 4.91 -27.18 -4.79
N LYS A 351 4.80 -26.78 -6.06
CA LYS A 351 5.91 -26.91 -6.99
C LYS A 351 6.86 -25.75 -6.76
N MET A 352 8.06 -26.06 -6.28
CA MET A 352 9.12 -25.08 -6.03
C MET A 352 10.08 -25.02 -7.23
N THR A 353 10.51 -23.82 -7.57
CA THR A 353 11.55 -23.57 -8.58
C THR A 353 12.72 -22.89 -7.89
N SER A 354 13.94 -23.36 -8.14
CA SER A 354 15.21 -22.80 -7.64
C SER A 354 15.39 -22.72 -6.12
N TYR A 355 14.48 -23.31 -5.32
CA TYR A 355 14.54 -23.31 -3.86
C TYR A 355 15.77 -24.01 -3.28
N ASP A 356 16.31 -25.00 -4.00
CA ASP A 356 17.50 -25.79 -3.67
C ASP A 356 18.76 -25.31 -4.41
N SER A 357 18.62 -24.27 -5.23
CA SER A 357 19.70 -23.74 -6.06
C SER A 357 20.59 -22.82 -5.24
N ALA A 358 21.90 -22.95 -5.42
CA ALA A 358 22.85 -22.01 -4.86
C ALA A 358 22.83 -20.69 -5.64
N ASN A 359 23.06 -19.58 -4.95
CA ASN A 359 23.18 -18.26 -5.54
C ASN A 359 24.46 -17.58 -5.02
N GLN A 360 25.07 -16.71 -5.83
CA GLN A 360 26.27 -15.95 -5.45
C GLN A 360 25.95 -14.61 -4.78
N ASN A 361 24.67 -14.20 -4.80
CA ASN A 361 24.22 -12.99 -4.14
C ASN A 361 24.28 -13.15 -2.61
N MET A 362 24.64 -12.09 -1.91
CA MET A 362 24.57 -12.06 -0.45
C MET A 362 23.13 -11.85 -0.01
N MET A 363 22.72 -12.53 1.06
CA MET A 363 21.48 -12.20 1.76
C MET A 363 21.72 -11.02 2.69
N GLN A 364 20.78 -10.09 2.74
CA GLN A 364 20.79 -8.97 3.67
C GLN A 364 19.74 -9.19 4.75
N LEU A 365 20.20 -9.31 6.00
CA LEU A 365 19.39 -9.21 7.19
C LEU A 365 19.17 -7.74 7.52
N SER A 366 17.94 -7.39 7.89
CA SER A 366 17.56 -6.05 8.32
C SER A 366 16.66 -6.13 9.55
N ASN A 367 16.97 -5.35 10.57
CA ASN A 367 16.08 -5.13 11.71
C ASN A 367 15.26 -3.87 11.46
N ASN A 368 13.96 -4.02 11.18
CA ASN A 368 13.06 -2.88 10.94
C ASN A 368 12.38 -2.35 12.22
N GLY A 369 12.72 -2.90 13.38
CA GLY A 369 12.08 -2.60 14.67
C GLY A 369 10.81 -3.41 14.95
N HIS A 370 10.34 -4.23 14.01
CA HIS A 370 9.16 -5.08 14.17
C HIS A 370 9.46 -6.57 13.91
N SER A 371 10.52 -6.87 13.17
CA SER A 371 11.03 -8.21 12.89
C SER A 371 12.48 -8.12 12.39
N ILE A 372 13.15 -9.26 12.30
CA ILE A 372 14.26 -9.46 11.37
C ILE A 372 13.71 -9.88 10.01
N THR A 373 14.08 -9.16 8.96
CA THR A 373 13.73 -9.47 7.56
C THR A 373 14.97 -9.89 6.81
N VAL A 374 14.86 -10.89 5.93
CA VAL A 374 15.93 -11.37 5.07
C VAL A 374 15.55 -11.20 3.61
N SER A 375 16.41 -10.52 2.84
CA SER A 375 16.24 -10.25 1.40
C SER A 375 17.58 -10.39 0.65
N LEU A 376 17.65 -10.05 -0.64
CA LEU A 376 18.93 -9.96 -1.39
C LEU A 376 19.41 -8.52 -1.62
N GLY A 377 19.01 -7.56 -0.76
CA GLY A 377 19.63 -6.22 -0.68
C GLY A 377 19.69 -5.44 -2.00
N GLY A 378 18.60 -5.48 -2.78
CA GLY A 378 18.50 -4.83 -4.11
C GLY A 378 18.46 -5.80 -5.29
N SER A 379 18.72 -7.09 -5.06
CA SER A 379 18.45 -8.17 -6.02
C SER A 379 17.16 -8.93 -5.68
N ARG A 380 16.71 -9.79 -6.60
CA ARG A 380 15.55 -10.67 -6.39
C ARG A 380 15.98 -12.12 -6.27
N PHE A 381 15.23 -12.90 -5.50
CA PHE A 381 15.43 -14.34 -5.48
C PHE A 381 15.02 -14.94 -6.82
N ASP A 382 15.78 -15.93 -7.29
CA ASP A 382 15.37 -16.75 -8.44
C ASP A 382 14.32 -17.80 -8.04
N SER A 383 14.01 -17.89 -6.75
CA SER A 383 13.11 -18.87 -6.15
C SER A 383 11.65 -18.50 -6.33
N SER A 384 10.83 -19.46 -6.73
CA SER A 384 9.38 -19.29 -6.85
C SER A 384 8.61 -20.53 -6.38
N VAL A 385 7.33 -20.32 -6.08
CA VAL A 385 6.37 -21.40 -5.83
C VAL A 385 5.17 -21.26 -6.76
N GLU A 386 4.64 -22.39 -7.20
CA GLU A 386 3.41 -22.45 -8.00
C GLU A 386 2.25 -22.97 -7.14
N HIS A 387 1.17 -22.21 -7.09
CA HIS A 387 -0.07 -22.58 -6.41
C HIS A 387 -1.26 -22.42 -7.37
N LEU A 388 -1.99 -23.51 -7.62
CA LEU A 388 -3.17 -23.54 -8.50
C LEU A 388 -2.92 -22.88 -9.89
N GLY A 389 -1.74 -23.14 -10.46
CA GLY A 389 -1.35 -22.64 -11.79
C GLY A 389 -0.85 -21.19 -11.83
N VAL A 390 -0.71 -20.53 -10.68
CA VAL A 390 -0.12 -19.18 -10.56
C VAL A 390 1.26 -19.27 -9.93
N GLU A 391 2.24 -18.63 -10.55
CA GLU A 391 3.63 -18.58 -10.08
C GLU A 391 3.89 -17.31 -9.25
N TYR A 392 4.41 -17.50 -8.04
CA TYR A 392 4.75 -16.44 -7.09
C TYR A 392 6.25 -16.47 -6.80
N GLU A 393 6.94 -15.34 -6.99
CA GLU A 393 8.38 -15.18 -6.77
C GLU A 393 8.65 -14.76 -5.33
N LEU A 394 9.66 -15.38 -4.70
CA LEU A 394 10.08 -15.08 -3.33
C LEU A 394 10.68 -13.68 -3.28
N ALA A 395 10.19 -12.83 -2.37
CA ALA A 395 10.72 -11.49 -2.18
C ALA A 395 11.57 -11.36 -0.90
N GLN A 396 11.07 -11.91 0.20
CA GLN A 396 11.70 -11.86 1.51
C GLN A 396 11.15 -12.96 2.41
N PHE A 397 11.84 -13.21 3.52
CA PHE A 397 11.23 -13.88 4.67
C PHE A 397 11.53 -13.17 5.99
N HIS A 398 10.66 -13.34 6.97
CA HIS A 398 10.74 -12.69 8.27
C HIS A 398 10.14 -13.56 9.38
N PHE A 399 10.32 -13.16 10.64
CA PHE A 399 10.05 -13.99 11.81
C PHE A 399 9.13 -13.28 12.82
N HIS A 400 8.24 -14.06 13.42
CA HIS A 400 7.44 -13.68 14.58
C HIS A 400 7.77 -14.62 15.73
N TRP A 401 7.94 -14.12 16.95
CA TRP A 401 8.34 -14.94 18.09
C TRP A 401 7.81 -14.42 19.44
N SER A 402 7.82 -15.31 20.42
CA SER A 402 7.39 -15.05 21.80
C SER A 402 8.52 -14.45 22.64
N ASP A 403 8.22 -14.04 23.86
CA ASP A 403 9.22 -13.68 24.86
C ASP A 403 9.86 -14.90 25.56
N GLN A 404 9.29 -16.10 25.38
CA GLN A 404 9.77 -17.34 25.98
C GLN A 404 9.98 -18.46 24.94
N PRO A 405 11.07 -19.26 25.01
CA PRO A 405 11.36 -20.31 24.04
C PRO A 405 10.31 -21.42 23.89
N LEU A 406 9.41 -21.60 24.86
CA LEU A 406 8.56 -22.80 24.94
C LEU A 406 7.15 -22.63 24.34
N GLY A 407 6.83 -21.48 23.73
CA GLY A 407 5.56 -21.27 23.01
C GLY A 407 5.04 -19.84 23.09
N GLY A 408 3.89 -19.60 22.45
CA GLY A 408 3.17 -18.32 22.55
C GLY A 408 3.62 -17.20 21.61
N GLY A 409 4.19 -17.54 20.45
CA GLY A 409 4.80 -16.58 19.53
C GLY A 409 4.54 -16.75 18.05
N SER A 410 4.01 -17.89 17.60
CA SER A 410 3.49 -18.01 16.23
C SER A 410 2.26 -17.11 16.04
N GLU A 411 2.05 -16.59 14.84
CA GLU A 411 0.87 -15.78 14.53
C GLU A 411 -0.36 -16.69 14.37
N HIS A 412 -0.25 -17.71 13.52
CA HIS A 412 -1.25 -18.75 13.41
C HIS A 412 -1.27 -19.62 14.66
N THR A 413 -2.43 -20.21 14.92
CA THR A 413 -2.56 -21.33 15.86
C THR A 413 -3.07 -22.55 15.14
N HIS A 414 -2.70 -23.73 15.63
CA HIS A 414 -3.13 -25.02 15.11
C HIS A 414 -3.88 -25.75 16.21
N ASP A 415 -5.19 -25.97 16.04
CA ASP A 415 -6.09 -26.51 17.06
C ASP A 415 -5.95 -25.79 18.42
N GLY A 416 -5.81 -24.46 18.37
CA GLY A 416 -5.62 -23.59 19.53
C GLY A 416 -4.20 -23.58 20.11
N LYS A 417 -3.27 -24.39 19.59
CA LYS A 417 -1.85 -24.36 20.00
C LYS A 417 -1.10 -23.24 19.27
N GLN A 418 -0.37 -22.44 20.04
CA GLN A 418 0.57 -21.43 19.54
C GLN A 418 2.01 -21.90 19.79
N TYR A 419 2.86 -21.83 18.76
CA TYR A 419 4.25 -22.29 18.79
C TYR A 419 5.20 -21.15 19.22
N PHE A 420 6.49 -21.43 19.40
CA PHE A 420 7.46 -20.43 19.84
C PHE A 420 7.59 -19.27 18.86
N ALA A 421 7.65 -19.61 17.57
CA ALA A 421 7.83 -18.65 16.51
C ALA A 421 7.12 -19.12 15.23
N GLU A 422 7.00 -18.21 14.27
CA GLU A 422 6.55 -18.50 12.91
C GLU A 422 7.43 -17.73 11.92
N VAL A 423 7.86 -18.39 10.86
CA VAL A 423 8.57 -17.76 9.74
C VAL A 423 7.62 -17.61 8.57
N HIS A 424 7.62 -16.42 7.95
CA HIS A 424 6.82 -16.09 6.78
C HIS A 424 7.69 -15.90 5.57
N PHE A 425 7.60 -16.81 4.58
CA PHE A 425 8.19 -16.63 3.26
C PHE A 425 7.20 -15.88 2.37
N VAL A 426 7.48 -14.61 2.10
CA VAL A 426 6.60 -13.72 1.34
C VAL A 426 6.95 -13.78 -0.13
N HIS A 427 5.97 -14.20 -0.92
CA HIS A 427 6.03 -14.23 -2.37
C HIS A 427 5.03 -13.25 -2.98
N PHE A 428 5.31 -12.80 -4.19
CA PHE A 428 4.39 -11.97 -4.96
C PHE A 428 4.16 -12.55 -6.36
N ASN A 429 2.96 -12.32 -6.86
CA ASN A 429 2.52 -12.81 -8.15
C ASN A 429 3.34 -12.14 -9.27
N LYS A 430 4.02 -12.94 -10.10
CA LYS A 430 4.96 -12.48 -11.13
C LYS A 430 4.31 -11.62 -12.22
N LYS A 431 2.97 -11.57 -12.28
CA LYS A 431 2.25 -10.65 -13.17
C LYS A 431 2.39 -9.17 -12.74
N TYR A 432 2.84 -8.91 -11.51
CA TYR A 432 3.08 -7.56 -10.98
C TYR A 432 4.57 -7.24 -10.99
N ASP A 433 4.89 -5.97 -11.27
CA ASP A 433 6.28 -5.54 -11.42
C ASP A 433 7.05 -5.50 -10.09
N SER A 434 6.36 -5.37 -8.95
CA SER A 434 6.97 -5.32 -7.63
C SER A 434 6.07 -5.89 -6.55
N LEU A 435 6.69 -6.24 -5.42
CA LEU A 435 6.02 -6.67 -4.19
C LEU A 435 4.99 -5.63 -3.73
N GLY A 436 5.32 -4.34 -3.77
CA GLY A 436 4.41 -3.26 -3.40
C GLY A 436 3.19 -3.15 -4.33
N ALA A 437 3.39 -3.28 -5.64
CA ALA A 437 2.30 -3.28 -6.62
C ALA A 437 1.37 -4.50 -6.43
N ALA A 438 1.95 -5.65 -6.09
CA ALA A 438 1.22 -6.86 -5.79
C ALA A 438 0.43 -6.76 -4.47
N ALA A 439 1.04 -6.26 -3.39
CA ALA A 439 0.43 -6.18 -2.07
C ALA A 439 -0.92 -5.44 -2.03
N ALA A 440 -1.17 -4.54 -2.99
CA ALA A 440 -2.44 -3.81 -3.13
C ALA A 440 -3.54 -4.59 -3.91
N LYS A 441 -3.29 -5.84 -4.31
CA LYS A 441 -4.15 -6.62 -5.21
C LYS A 441 -4.60 -7.90 -4.52
N SER A 442 -5.87 -8.26 -4.67
CA SER A 442 -6.47 -9.40 -3.94
C SER A 442 -5.84 -10.77 -4.24
N ASP A 443 -5.10 -10.90 -5.35
CA ASP A 443 -4.34 -12.09 -5.72
C ASP A 443 -2.82 -11.81 -5.82
N GLY A 444 -2.40 -10.78 -5.10
CA GLY A 444 -1.07 -10.21 -5.15
C GLY A 444 0.00 -11.07 -4.50
N LEU A 445 -0.29 -11.59 -3.31
CA LEU A 445 0.70 -12.22 -2.46
C LEU A 445 0.36 -13.68 -2.19
N LEU A 446 1.42 -14.48 -2.01
CA LEU A 446 1.35 -15.79 -1.38
C LEU A 446 2.34 -15.78 -0.22
N VAL A 447 1.86 -16.08 0.98
CA VAL A 447 2.74 -16.20 2.15
C VAL A 447 2.76 -17.65 2.60
N TRP A 448 3.97 -18.21 2.64
CA TRP A 448 4.20 -19.57 3.12
C TRP A 448 4.71 -19.51 4.56
N GLY A 449 3.81 -19.83 5.49
CA GLY A 449 4.05 -19.82 6.94
C GLY A 449 4.50 -21.19 7.44
N HIS A 450 5.51 -21.19 8.32
CA HIS A 450 5.98 -22.39 9.02
C HIS A 450 6.10 -22.13 10.51
N PHE A 451 5.49 -23.02 11.31
CA PHE A 451 5.66 -23.01 12.75
C PHE A 451 7.08 -23.41 13.14
N ILE A 452 7.62 -22.76 14.16
CA ILE A 452 8.92 -23.06 14.76
C ILE A 452 8.69 -23.37 16.25
N GLN A 453 9.22 -24.51 16.71
CA GLN A 453 9.26 -24.89 18.12
C GLN A 453 10.70 -25.02 18.61
N ALA A 454 10.94 -24.62 19.86
CA ALA A 454 12.20 -24.88 20.54
C ALA A 454 12.02 -26.03 21.55
N GLY A 455 12.87 -27.05 21.47
CA GLY A 455 12.77 -28.25 22.30
C GLY A 455 13.99 -28.44 23.21
N ASN A 456 13.74 -28.86 24.46
CA ASN A 456 14.79 -29.38 25.33
C ASN A 456 15.28 -30.73 24.76
N GLY A 457 16.42 -30.71 24.06
CA GLY A 457 17.02 -31.87 23.39
C GLY A 457 17.06 -31.77 21.87
N SER A 458 16.46 -30.73 21.27
CA SER A 458 16.61 -30.44 19.84
C SER A 458 18.02 -29.92 19.53
N SER A 459 18.65 -30.46 18.49
CA SER A 459 19.92 -29.95 17.97
C SER A 459 19.72 -28.63 17.22
N ASN A 460 20.79 -27.85 17.04
CA ASN A 460 20.73 -26.66 16.22
C ASN A 460 20.25 -27.00 14.79
N HIS A 461 19.25 -26.26 14.31
CA HIS A 461 18.82 -26.31 12.92
C HIS A 461 19.91 -25.75 12.03
N THR A 462 20.45 -26.57 11.14
CA THR A 462 21.63 -26.24 10.34
C THR A 462 21.38 -25.10 9.36
N GLY A 463 20.23 -25.08 8.68
CA GLY A 463 19.87 -24.01 7.75
C GLY A 463 19.75 -22.64 8.40
N TYR A 464 19.23 -22.56 9.64
CA TYR A 464 19.08 -21.29 10.35
C TYR A 464 20.37 -20.81 11.03
N LYS A 465 21.41 -21.66 11.13
CA LYS A 465 22.62 -21.34 11.88
C LYS A 465 23.24 -20.00 11.44
N THR A 466 23.49 -19.82 10.15
CA THR A 466 24.10 -18.59 9.60
C THR A 466 23.22 -17.36 9.86
N ILE A 467 21.91 -17.53 9.79
CA ILE A 467 20.94 -16.44 10.00
C ILE A 467 20.89 -16.04 11.47
N PHE A 468 20.70 -17.00 12.39
CA PHE A 468 20.57 -16.73 13.82
C PHE A 468 21.88 -16.29 14.47
N ASP A 469 23.04 -16.78 14.00
CA ASP A 469 24.34 -16.26 14.44
C ASP A 469 24.50 -14.77 14.07
N ALA A 470 23.91 -14.33 12.95
CA ALA A 470 23.97 -12.96 12.49
C ALA A 470 23.00 -12.00 13.20
N PHE A 471 22.08 -12.49 14.05
CA PHE A 471 21.13 -11.63 14.77
C PHE A 471 21.83 -10.63 15.70
N GLU A 472 22.97 -10.99 16.28
CA GLU A 472 23.77 -10.05 17.09
C GLU A 472 24.28 -8.85 16.26
N ASN A 473 24.56 -9.05 14.97
CA ASN A 473 24.99 -7.98 14.07
C ASN A 473 23.83 -7.06 13.64
N VAL A 474 22.59 -7.50 13.80
CA VAL A 474 21.37 -6.71 13.55
C VAL A 474 20.54 -6.50 14.82
N LYS A 475 21.21 -6.45 15.98
CA LYS A 475 20.55 -6.34 17.29
C LYS A 475 19.61 -5.14 17.40
N TYR A 476 19.94 -3.99 16.80
CA TYR A 476 19.19 -2.74 16.94
C TYR A 476 18.35 -2.42 15.70
N LYS A 477 17.25 -1.67 15.86
CA LYS A 477 16.47 -1.14 14.73
C LYS A 477 17.35 -0.36 13.74
N GLU A 478 17.03 -0.50 12.45
CA GLU A 478 17.73 0.05 11.27
C GLU A 478 19.12 -0.55 11.00
N SER A 479 19.55 -1.54 11.80
CA SER A 479 20.77 -2.29 11.50
C SER A 479 20.56 -3.20 10.28
N THR A 480 21.59 -3.29 9.44
CA THR A 480 21.65 -4.26 8.35
C THR A 480 22.94 -5.05 8.39
N HIS A 481 22.91 -6.31 7.95
CA HIS A 481 24.08 -7.17 7.87
C HIS A 481 23.96 -8.15 6.71
N ASN A 482 25.04 -8.35 5.97
CA ASN A 482 25.06 -9.28 4.84
C ASN A 482 25.63 -10.64 5.29
N ILE A 483 25.00 -11.73 4.84
CA ILE A 483 25.45 -13.10 5.04
C ILE A 483 25.53 -13.84 3.71
N ASP A 484 26.28 -14.94 3.69
CA ASP A 484 26.30 -15.85 2.55
C ASP A 484 24.91 -16.41 2.27
N TYR A 485 24.63 -16.67 1.00
CA TYR A 485 23.34 -17.21 0.57
C TYR A 485 23.03 -18.56 1.24
N VAL A 486 21.88 -18.64 1.91
CA VAL A 486 21.31 -19.89 2.41
C VAL A 486 20.20 -20.32 1.47
N LYS A 487 20.15 -21.59 1.06
CA LYS A 487 19.09 -22.07 0.17
C LYS A 487 17.75 -22.01 0.90
N PRO A 488 16.67 -21.45 0.32
CA PRO A 488 15.35 -21.47 0.94
C PRO A 488 14.86 -22.88 1.30
N ALA A 489 15.23 -23.91 0.53
CA ALA A 489 14.93 -25.31 0.85
C ALA A 489 15.55 -25.79 2.17
N ASP A 490 16.69 -25.21 2.60
CA ASP A 490 17.36 -25.57 3.86
C ASP A 490 16.68 -24.90 5.08
N LEU A 491 15.71 -24.01 4.86
CA LEU A 491 15.01 -23.25 5.92
C LEU A 491 13.60 -23.77 6.21
N ILE A 492 13.09 -24.69 5.38
CA ILE A 492 11.75 -25.27 5.50
C ILE A 492 11.83 -26.73 5.99
N PRO A 493 10.74 -27.29 6.56
CA PRO A 493 10.71 -28.67 6.99
C PRO A 493 11.02 -29.66 5.85
N PRO A 494 11.71 -30.79 6.15
CA PRO A 494 11.96 -31.84 5.14
C PRO A 494 10.68 -32.41 4.54
N MET A 495 9.63 -32.57 5.37
CA MET A 495 8.27 -32.83 4.90
C MET A 495 7.55 -31.50 4.84
N HIS A 496 7.38 -30.94 3.65
CA HIS A 496 6.69 -29.66 3.46
C HIS A 496 5.49 -29.80 2.50
N ASN A 497 5.15 -31.04 2.14
CA ASN A 497 4.12 -31.36 1.16
C ASN A 497 2.70 -31.30 1.73
N HIS A 498 2.52 -31.12 3.04
CA HIS A 498 1.22 -31.05 3.69
C HIS A 498 0.97 -29.65 4.23
N TYR A 499 -0.09 -29.01 3.76
CA TYR A 499 -0.41 -27.64 4.13
C TYR A 499 -1.91 -27.37 4.20
N TYR A 500 -2.23 -26.32 4.94
CA TYR A 500 -3.52 -25.65 4.93
C TYR A 500 -3.45 -24.41 4.06
N THR A 501 -4.55 -24.06 3.38
CA THR A 501 -4.63 -22.83 2.58
C THR A 501 -5.96 -22.12 2.73
N TYR A 502 -5.91 -20.79 2.77
CA TYR A 502 -7.07 -19.92 2.85
C TYR A 502 -6.73 -18.50 2.32
N PRO A 503 -7.73 -17.74 1.82
CA PRO A 503 -7.55 -16.32 1.50
C PRO A 503 -7.50 -15.49 2.78
N GLY A 504 -6.48 -14.64 2.91
CA GLY A 504 -6.25 -13.86 4.11
C GLY A 504 -5.64 -12.48 3.84
N SER A 505 -5.00 -11.94 4.86
CA SER A 505 -4.38 -10.61 4.82
C SER A 505 -2.91 -10.63 5.21
N LEU A 506 -2.23 -9.50 5.02
CA LEU A 506 -1.03 -9.18 5.79
C LEU A 506 -1.39 -9.19 7.29
N THR A 507 -0.47 -9.69 8.11
CA THR A 507 -0.61 -9.78 9.58
C THR A 507 -0.07 -8.55 10.30
N THR A 508 0.47 -7.60 9.55
CA THR A 508 0.86 -6.29 10.03
C THR A 508 0.09 -5.22 9.29
N PRO A 509 -0.04 -4.00 9.85
CA PRO A 509 -0.60 -2.91 9.09
C PRO A 509 0.15 -2.69 7.78
N ARG A 510 -0.54 -2.50 6.66
CA ARG A 510 -1.95 -2.07 6.53
C ARG A 510 -3.01 -3.18 6.43
N CYS A 511 -2.65 -4.41 6.75
CA CYS A 511 -3.54 -5.56 6.76
C CYS A 511 -4.27 -5.83 5.43
N PHE A 512 -3.63 -5.54 4.30
CA PHE A 512 -4.23 -5.76 2.98
C PHE A 512 -4.66 -7.22 2.83
N GLU A 513 -5.91 -7.44 2.42
CA GLU A 513 -6.48 -8.74 2.09
C GLU A 513 -6.03 -9.19 0.68
N SER A 514 -4.72 -9.30 0.52
CA SER A 514 -4.03 -9.62 -0.73
C SER A 514 -3.30 -10.95 -0.67
N VAL A 515 -3.39 -11.67 0.45
CA VAL A 515 -2.57 -12.84 0.74
C VAL A 515 -3.35 -14.13 0.51
N THR A 516 -2.80 -15.02 -0.31
CA THR A 516 -3.11 -16.45 -0.25
C THR A 516 -2.19 -17.08 0.77
N TRP A 517 -2.73 -17.55 1.89
CA TRP A 517 -1.92 -18.21 2.92
C TRP A 517 -1.71 -19.67 2.57
N ILE A 518 -0.48 -20.14 2.73
CA ILE A 518 -0.10 -21.54 2.82
C ILE A 518 0.54 -21.73 4.19
N VAL A 519 -0.11 -22.47 5.09
CA VAL A 519 0.45 -22.75 6.43
C VAL A 519 0.84 -24.22 6.47
N ASN A 520 2.13 -24.47 6.60
CA ASN A 520 2.65 -25.84 6.62
C ASN A 520 2.18 -26.57 7.88
N ARG A 521 1.82 -27.85 7.74
CA ARG A 521 1.43 -28.69 8.87
C ARG A 521 2.65 -29.06 9.71
N ASP A 522 3.76 -29.39 9.05
CA ASP A 522 4.95 -29.90 9.71
C ASP A 522 5.76 -28.74 10.31
N ILE A 523 6.33 -28.98 11.50
CA ILE A 523 6.92 -27.95 12.36
C ILE A 523 8.44 -27.96 12.22
N ILE A 524 9.06 -26.78 12.26
CA ILE A 524 10.51 -26.60 12.31
C ILE A 524 10.98 -26.73 13.76
N ASP A 525 11.96 -27.61 14.00
CA ASP A 525 12.61 -27.74 15.30
C ASP A 525 13.91 -26.93 15.37
N ILE A 526 14.07 -26.11 16.41
CA ILE A 526 15.31 -25.41 16.75
C ILE A 526 15.76 -25.76 18.18
N SER A 527 17.03 -25.51 18.50
CA SER A 527 17.50 -25.63 19.88
C SER A 527 17.05 -24.44 20.73
N VAL A 528 17.07 -24.61 22.06
CA VAL A 528 16.83 -23.51 23.00
C VAL A 528 17.86 -22.39 22.86
N ASP A 529 19.12 -22.73 22.52
CA ASP A 529 20.16 -21.73 22.27
C ASP A 529 19.83 -20.87 21.05
N GLN A 530 19.32 -21.47 19.98
CA GLN A 530 18.84 -20.74 18.81
C GLN A 530 17.64 -19.85 19.13
N ALA A 531 16.71 -20.32 19.96
CA ALA A 531 15.61 -19.48 20.45
C ALA A 531 16.13 -18.27 21.23
N HIS A 532 17.13 -18.43 22.09
CA HIS A 532 17.75 -17.32 22.81
C HIS A 532 18.46 -16.30 21.89
N GLN A 533 19.01 -16.72 20.75
CA GLN A 533 19.55 -15.79 19.75
C GLN A 533 18.46 -14.85 19.23
N MET A 534 17.24 -15.36 18.99
CA MET A 534 16.08 -14.54 18.58
C MET A 534 15.68 -13.52 19.67
N LEU A 535 15.66 -13.95 20.93
CA LEU A 535 15.36 -13.08 22.09
C LEU A 535 16.45 -12.01 22.36
N GLY A 536 17.57 -12.08 21.65
CA GLY A 536 18.65 -11.09 21.71
C GLY A 536 18.27 -9.73 21.10
N VAL A 537 17.38 -9.74 20.10
CA VAL A 537 17.05 -8.60 19.23
C VAL A 537 16.23 -7.52 19.95
N LEU A 538 16.45 -6.26 19.57
CA LEU A 538 15.79 -5.07 20.12
C LEU A 538 14.99 -4.33 19.04
N GLU A 539 13.86 -3.71 19.44
CA GLU A 539 12.99 -2.94 18.55
C GLU A 539 13.37 -1.44 18.45
N ASN A 540 14.25 -0.98 19.33
CA ASN A 540 14.71 0.42 19.40
C ASN A 540 16.09 0.61 18.73
N LYS A 541 16.46 1.86 18.46
CA LYS A 541 17.75 2.18 17.83
C LYS A 541 18.89 2.06 18.84
N ASN A 542 20.12 1.93 18.33
CA ASN A 542 21.30 1.95 19.17
C ASN A 542 21.44 3.33 19.85
N GLY A 543 21.59 3.32 21.19
CA GLY A 543 21.63 4.52 22.02
C GLY A 543 20.31 4.87 22.71
N ASP A 544 19.18 4.29 22.28
CA ASP A 544 17.91 4.39 22.98
C ASP A 544 17.85 3.41 24.17
N ALA A 545 16.89 3.61 25.08
CA ALA A 545 16.64 2.66 26.17
C ALA A 545 16.23 1.29 25.59
N GLU A 546 16.97 0.23 25.94
CA GLU A 546 16.76 -1.11 25.39
C GLU A 546 15.32 -1.58 25.58
N LYS A 547 14.65 -1.87 24.45
CA LYS A 547 13.36 -2.52 24.41
C LYS A 547 13.48 -3.78 23.55
N LYS A 548 13.28 -4.91 24.20
CA LYS A 548 13.37 -6.23 23.59
C LYS A 548 12.31 -6.38 22.52
N MET A 549 12.69 -6.95 21.37
CA MET A 549 11.74 -7.36 20.35
C MET A 549 11.27 -8.76 20.71
N TYR A 550 10.09 -8.84 21.32
CA TYR A 550 9.34 -10.08 21.54
C TYR A 550 7.85 -9.78 21.42
N ASN A 551 7.03 -10.82 21.35
CA ASN A 551 5.59 -10.70 21.12
C ASN A 551 5.26 -9.89 19.87
N ASN A 552 6.11 -10.01 18.85
CA ASN A 552 5.98 -9.30 17.60
C ASN A 552 4.99 -10.02 16.66
N TRP A 553 3.86 -10.48 17.19
CA TRP A 553 2.82 -11.23 16.48
C TRP A 553 1.44 -10.63 16.73
N ARG A 554 0.57 -10.70 15.73
CA ARG A 554 -0.82 -10.27 15.77
C ARG A 554 -1.70 -11.38 16.37
N PRO A 555 -2.67 -11.05 17.24
CA PRO A 555 -3.65 -12.03 17.71
C PRO A 555 -4.45 -12.68 16.56
N VAL A 556 -4.94 -13.90 16.79
CA VAL A 556 -5.83 -14.58 15.83
C VAL A 556 -7.08 -13.74 15.52
N GLN A 557 -7.47 -13.77 14.25
CA GLN A 557 -8.62 -13.10 13.66
C GLN A 557 -9.73 -14.11 13.40
N ASP A 558 -10.96 -13.63 13.27
CA ASP A 558 -12.15 -14.43 13.01
C ASP A 558 -12.09 -15.06 11.61
N LEU A 559 -12.54 -16.32 11.51
CA LEU A 559 -12.53 -17.05 10.24
C LEU A 559 -13.52 -16.44 9.22
N ASN A 560 -14.58 -15.75 9.66
CA ASN A 560 -15.51 -14.98 8.83
C ASN A 560 -16.00 -15.73 7.57
N ASN A 561 -16.69 -16.85 7.78
CA ASN A 561 -17.24 -17.74 6.74
C ASN A 561 -16.25 -18.31 5.71
N ARG A 562 -14.94 -18.02 5.84
CA ARG A 562 -13.91 -18.60 4.98
C ARG A 562 -13.79 -20.10 5.23
N VAL A 563 -13.42 -20.82 4.18
CA VAL A 563 -13.10 -22.24 4.26
C VAL A 563 -11.59 -22.39 4.27
N VAL A 564 -11.07 -23.10 5.28
CA VAL A 564 -9.70 -23.59 5.28
C VAL A 564 -9.67 -24.90 4.49
N ARG A 565 -8.82 -24.96 3.47
CA ARG A 565 -8.62 -26.15 2.63
C ARG A 565 -7.32 -26.85 2.99
N LYS A 566 -7.21 -28.16 2.76
CA LYS A 566 -5.98 -28.94 2.96
C LYS A 566 -5.72 -29.90 1.80
N ASN A 567 -4.45 -30.19 1.55
CA ASN A 567 -4.01 -31.02 0.42
C ASN A 567 -3.64 -32.46 0.82
N PHE A 568 -4.04 -32.89 2.03
CA PHE A 568 -3.74 -34.21 2.59
C PHE A 568 -4.98 -34.80 3.26
N GLY A 569 -5.11 -36.12 3.18
CA GLY A 569 -6.21 -36.87 3.77
C GLY A 569 -6.12 -36.96 5.30
N ALA A 570 -7.12 -37.57 5.93
CA ALA A 570 -7.01 -38.00 7.32
C ALA A 570 -6.07 -39.21 7.37
N ASP A 571 -4.81 -39.01 7.72
CA ASP A 571 -3.87 -40.12 7.88
C ASP A 571 -4.23 -40.90 9.14
N SER A 572 -4.72 -42.14 8.97
CA SER A 572 -5.10 -43.06 10.07
C SER A 572 -3.95 -43.48 11.01
N THR A 573 -2.76 -42.91 10.85
CA THR A 573 -1.54 -43.24 11.61
C THR A 573 -0.87 -42.02 12.25
N ASP A 574 -1.43 -40.82 12.14
CA ASP A 574 -0.88 -39.63 12.80
C ASP A 574 -1.47 -39.46 14.22
N PRO A 575 -0.67 -39.58 15.29
CA PRO A 575 -1.16 -39.42 16.65
C PRO A 575 -1.70 -38.01 16.94
N THR A 576 -1.39 -37.00 16.11
CA THR A 576 -1.91 -35.63 16.27
C THR A 576 -3.38 -35.48 15.82
N ASP A 577 -3.84 -36.29 14.86
CA ASP A 577 -5.24 -36.31 14.41
C ASP A 577 -6.16 -37.07 15.41
N SER A 578 -5.57 -37.91 16.26
CA SER A 578 -6.33 -38.80 17.15
C SER A 578 -6.88 -38.15 18.43
N ALA A 579 -6.47 -36.91 18.74
CA ALA A 579 -6.87 -36.22 19.97
C ALA A 579 -8.31 -35.65 19.95
N SER A 580 -9.04 -35.71 18.82
CA SER A 580 -10.39 -35.13 18.70
C SER A 580 -11.54 -36.16 18.72
N THR A 581 -11.27 -37.47 18.78
CA THR A 581 -12.33 -38.49 18.62
C THR A 581 -12.93 -39.01 19.93
N THR A 582 -13.00 -38.20 20.99
CA THR A 582 -13.79 -38.55 22.19
C THR A 582 -14.36 -37.31 22.89
N ILE A 583 -15.23 -36.55 22.22
CA ILE A 583 -16.48 -36.00 22.81
C ILE A 583 -17.47 -35.87 21.63
N GLN A 584 -18.19 -36.95 21.35
CA GLN A 584 -19.49 -36.86 20.71
C GLN A 584 -20.45 -37.77 21.44
N ILE A 585 -21.69 -37.29 21.54
CA ILE A 585 -22.86 -37.86 22.22
C ILE A 585 -22.95 -37.46 23.70
N SER A 586 -23.45 -36.24 23.94
CA SER A 586 -24.52 -35.95 24.92
C SER A 586 -24.98 -34.48 24.84
N PHE A 587 -25.36 -33.98 23.65
CA PHE A 587 -26.11 -32.72 23.51
C PHE A 587 -27.33 -32.91 22.59
N VAL A 588 -28.11 -33.96 22.85
CA VAL A 588 -29.49 -34.10 22.36
C VAL A 588 -30.36 -34.54 23.54
N SER A 589 -30.54 -33.64 24.51
CA SER A 589 -31.55 -33.81 25.58
C SER A 589 -31.81 -32.54 26.40
N MET A 590 -31.19 -31.40 26.11
CA MET A 590 -31.40 -30.15 26.87
C MET A 590 -32.03 -29.00 26.07
N LEU A 591 -32.82 -29.33 25.03
CA LEU A 591 -33.64 -28.34 24.30
C LEU A 591 -35.16 -28.58 24.40
N PHE A 592 -35.60 -29.45 25.31
CA PHE A 592 -37.03 -29.67 25.61
C PHE A 592 -37.43 -29.30 27.06
N ALA A 593 -36.50 -28.84 27.89
CA ALA A 593 -36.75 -28.52 29.30
C ALA A 593 -36.84 -27.01 29.63
N LEU A 594 -36.78 -26.11 28.63
CA LEU A 594 -36.86 -24.66 28.84
C LEU A 594 -38.11 -23.99 28.22
N VAL A 595 -39.08 -24.76 27.72
CA VAL A 595 -40.36 -24.25 27.17
C VAL A 595 -41.56 -24.59 28.08
N CYS A 596 -41.35 -25.24 29.22
CA CYS A 596 -42.43 -25.58 30.16
C CYS A 596 -42.36 -24.89 31.54
N TYR A 597 -41.62 -23.78 31.68
CA TYR A 597 -41.58 -23.00 32.94
C TYR A 597 -42.04 -21.54 32.80
N LEU A 598 -42.74 -21.19 31.71
CA LEU A 598 -43.36 -19.87 31.52
C LEU A 598 -44.83 -19.96 31.07
N ALA A 599 -45.52 -21.03 31.48
CA ALA A 599 -46.97 -21.14 31.38
C ALA A 599 -47.51 -21.97 32.56
N LEU A 600 -47.47 -21.37 33.76
CA LEU A 600 -48.38 -21.60 34.89
C LEU A 600 -48.28 -20.44 35.87
#